data_AF-A0AAX0QB12-F1
#
_entry.id   AF-A0AAX0QB12-F1
#
_cell.length_a   1.000
_cell.length_b   1.000
_cell.length_c   1.000
_cell.angle_alpha   90.00
_cell.angle_beta   90.00
_cell.angle_gamma   90.00
#
_symmetry.space_group_name_H-M   'P 1'
#
loop_
_entity.id
_entity.type
_entity.pdbx_description
1 polymer ?
#
loop_
_entity_poly.entity_id
_entity_poly.type
_entity_poly.pdbx_seq_one_letter_code
_entity_poly.pdbx_strand_id
1 'polypeptide(L)'
;MTEESRALSNPYSISYPEILALASEDGRTVELIERFDCVGGAMWVKNHYAKSPLVKSSRIVSNTQRFLLETGDVSLQLEGSYFPAGICGAEVTESEISVSYLGLGGGGVGASICRATAGGVLRHTSDVCGGGKVAGSTIHLPRYTRVIIGLDDTDTPEEGATWTLAHNISKAVETSSSRYLSHTITQLYPVPYRTKNCVALACEFATTEPEKLIDRFEALVRRYTLSDETGLCAYIGFDPSAIMPYARKVKAGEVTLDDFASVRRHLDVRIEGRGIIGAAAAIPFYTNYAEALLI
;
A
#
# COMPACT_ATOMS: atom_id res chain seq x y z
N MET A 1 -16.02 40.44 -17.19
CA MET A 1 -15.93 39.06 -16.66
C MET A 1 -16.70 39.04 -15.36
N THR A 2 -17.94 38.55 -15.40
CA THR A 2 -18.72 38.29 -14.19
C THR A 2 -18.12 37.04 -13.53
N GLU A 3 -17.59 37.18 -12.32
CA GLU A 3 -17.26 36.04 -11.47
C GLU A 3 -18.53 35.20 -11.28
N GLU A 4 -18.58 34.03 -11.92
CA GLU A 4 -19.61 33.06 -11.60
C GLU A 4 -19.47 32.68 -10.13
N SER A 5 -20.57 32.87 -9.38
CA SER A 5 -20.71 32.38 -8.02
C SER A 5 -20.39 30.89 -7.99
N ARG A 6 -19.25 30.52 -7.42
CA ARG A 6 -18.85 29.12 -7.20
C ARG A 6 -19.65 28.57 -6.01
N ALA A 7 -20.92 28.30 -6.23
CA ALA A 7 -21.76 27.66 -5.24
C ALA A 7 -21.26 26.23 -4.97
N LEU A 8 -21.00 25.92 -3.70
CA LEU A 8 -20.67 24.56 -3.27
C LEU A 8 -21.98 23.77 -3.12
N SER A 9 -22.10 22.62 -3.80
CA SER A 9 -23.28 21.76 -3.71
C SER A 9 -23.43 21.11 -2.32
N ASN A 10 -22.31 20.76 -1.68
CA ASN A 10 -22.28 20.32 -0.28
C ASN A 10 -20.97 20.80 0.38
N PRO A 11 -21.00 21.88 1.19
CA PRO A 11 -19.80 22.44 1.78
C PRO A 11 -19.26 21.69 3.01
N TYR A 12 -19.96 20.67 3.50
CA TYR A 12 -19.66 20.03 4.80
C TYR A 12 -19.25 18.55 4.71
N SER A 13 -19.21 17.97 3.51
CA SER A 13 -18.71 16.61 3.29
C SER A 13 -17.75 16.57 2.12
N ILE A 14 -16.80 15.63 2.17
CA ILE A 14 -15.93 15.27 1.06
C ILE A 14 -16.14 13.79 0.75
N SER A 15 -15.67 13.30 -0.39
CA SER A 15 -15.50 11.86 -0.61
C SER A 15 -14.02 11.57 -0.65
N TYR A 16 -13.60 10.50 0.04
CA TYR A 16 -12.22 10.02 -0.09
C TYR A 16 -12.01 9.52 -1.54
N PRO A 17 -10.88 9.84 -2.19
CA PRO A 17 -10.61 9.37 -3.55
C PRO A 17 -10.76 7.87 -3.70
N GLU A 18 -10.23 7.10 -2.74
CA GLU A 18 -10.26 5.65 -2.77
C GLU A 18 -9.98 5.08 -1.37
N ILE A 19 -10.67 4.00 -1.02
CA ILE A 19 -10.36 3.16 0.13
C ILE A 19 -10.13 1.73 -0.36
N LEU A 20 -9.03 1.12 0.10
CA LEU A 20 -8.64 -0.25 -0.21
C LEU A 20 -8.38 -1.00 1.09
N ALA A 21 -8.61 -2.31 1.09
CA ALA A 21 -8.30 -3.15 2.23
C ALA A 21 -7.61 -4.44 1.78
N LEU A 22 -6.53 -4.78 2.48
CA LEU A 22 -5.76 -6.01 2.34
C LEU A 22 -5.96 -6.85 3.58
N ALA A 23 -6.11 -8.17 3.45
CA ALA A 23 -6.19 -9.06 4.60
C ALA A 23 -5.01 -10.04 4.64
N SER A 24 -4.60 -10.44 5.84
CA SER A 24 -3.74 -11.61 6.04
C SER A 24 -4.42 -12.88 5.54
N GLU A 25 -3.61 -13.90 5.29
CA GLU A 25 -4.06 -15.20 4.80
C GLU A 25 -5.04 -15.86 5.79
N ASP A 26 -4.77 -15.72 7.08
CA ASP A 26 -5.64 -16.20 8.18
C ASP A 26 -6.84 -15.28 8.47
N GLY A 27 -6.93 -14.14 7.79
CA GLY A 27 -8.02 -13.17 7.93
C GLY A 27 -8.06 -12.43 9.25
N ARG A 28 -7.03 -12.52 10.11
CA ARG A 28 -7.02 -11.85 11.43
C ARG A 28 -6.49 -10.42 11.42
N THR A 29 -5.77 -10.07 10.36
CA THR A 29 -5.12 -8.77 10.23
C THR A 29 -5.58 -8.11 8.93
N VAL A 30 -5.89 -6.82 9.00
CA VAL A 30 -6.25 -6.01 7.82
C VAL A 30 -5.31 -4.81 7.73
N GLU A 31 -4.74 -4.54 6.56
CA GLU A 31 -4.22 -3.20 6.25
C GLU A 31 -5.28 -2.42 5.48
N LEU A 32 -5.84 -1.41 6.14
CA LEU A 32 -6.77 -0.45 5.56
C LEU A 32 -5.97 0.73 5.01
N ILE A 33 -6.19 1.06 3.73
CA ILE A 33 -5.48 2.11 3.01
C ILE A 33 -6.50 3.13 2.50
N GLU A 34 -6.46 4.32 3.08
CA GLU A 34 -7.34 5.43 2.72
C GLU A 34 -6.53 6.49 1.94
N ARG A 35 -6.82 6.68 0.65
CA ARG A 35 -6.27 7.82 -0.11
C ARG A 35 -6.97 9.09 0.36
N PHE A 36 -6.21 10.18 0.49
CA PHE A 36 -6.75 11.47 0.90
C PHE A 36 -6.23 12.62 0.03
N ASP A 37 -7.08 13.65 -0.14
CA ASP A 37 -6.69 14.95 -0.73
C ASP A 37 -6.52 16.03 0.35
N CYS A 38 -7.00 15.78 1.57
CA CYS A 38 -6.92 16.71 2.70
C CYS A 38 -5.89 16.22 3.73
N VAL A 39 -4.66 16.74 3.66
CA VAL A 39 -3.57 16.40 4.59
C VAL A 39 -3.96 16.72 6.05
N GLY A 40 -4.63 17.85 6.29
CA GLY A 40 -5.07 18.23 7.64
C GLY A 40 -6.05 17.22 8.24
N GLY A 41 -7.03 16.76 7.44
CA GLY A 41 -7.95 15.70 7.82
C GLY A 41 -7.23 14.37 8.08
N ALA A 42 -6.27 14.01 7.22
CA ALA A 42 -5.47 12.80 7.38
C ALA A 42 -4.64 12.79 8.67
N MET A 43 -4.01 13.91 9.03
CA MET A 43 -3.24 14.04 10.28
C MET A 43 -4.14 13.95 11.52
N TRP A 44 -5.32 14.54 11.45
CA TRP A 44 -6.32 14.44 12.52
C TRP A 44 -6.80 12.98 12.69
N VAL A 45 -7.14 12.33 11.58
CA VAL A 45 -7.54 10.91 11.54
C VAL A 45 -6.42 10.02 12.10
N LYS A 46 -5.16 10.23 11.69
CA LYS A 46 -4.00 9.50 12.22
C LYS A 46 -3.89 9.60 13.74
N ASN A 47 -4.10 10.78 14.31
CA ASN A 47 -4.03 10.97 15.77
C ASN A 47 -5.20 10.29 16.50
N HIS A 48 -6.44 10.48 16.03
CA HIS A 48 -7.61 10.06 16.78
C HIS A 48 -7.99 8.60 16.52
N TYR A 49 -7.96 8.14 15.27
CA TYR A 49 -8.37 6.77 14.94
C TYR A 49 -7.37 5.74 15.45
N ALA A 50 -6.09 6.11 15.59
CA ALA A 50 -5.07 5.26 16.21
C ALA A 50 -5.36 4.87 17.67
N LYS A 51 -6.30 5.55 18.33
CA LYS A 51 -6.73 5.24 19.70
C LYS A 51 -7.79 4.13 19.74
N SER A 52 -8.32 3.71 18.59
CA SER A 52 -9.31 2.64 18.52
C SER A 52 -8.65 1.30 18.91
N PRO A 53 -9.29 0.45 19.75
CA PRO A 53 -8.68 -0.79 20.22
C PRO A 53 -8.22 -1.76 19.12
N LEU A 54 -8.91 -1.75 17.97
CA LEU A 54 -8.58 -2.60 16.82
C LEU A 54 -7.33 -2.11 16.07
N VAL A 55 -6.94 -0.83 16.21
CA VAL A 55 -5.82 -0.25 15.46
C VAL A 55 -4.49 -0.56 16.14
N LYS A 56 -3.70 -1.44 15.53
CA LYS A 56 -2.34 -1.80 15.99
C LYS A 56 -1.29 -0.78 15.61
N SER A 57 -1.44 -0.14 14.45
CA SER A 57 -0.57 0.96 14.03
C SER A 57 -1.25 1.86 13.02
N SER A 58 -0.77 3.10 12.92
CA SER A 58 -1.23 4.08 11.95
C SER A 58 -0.05 4.86 11.37
N ARG A 59 0.04 4.92 10.05
CA ARG A 59 1.11 5.63 9.34
C ARG A 59 0.62 6.28 8.06
N ILE A 60 1.24 7.40 7.70
CA ILE A 60 1.02 8.06 6.42
C ILE A 60 2.15 7.67 5.48
N VAL A 61 1.78 7.24 4.28
CA VAL A 61 2.70 6.91 3.19
C VAL A 61 2.22 7.68 1.96
N SER A 62 2.96 8.71 1.55
CA SER A 62 2.54 9.62 0.48
C SER A 62 1.14 10.22 0.77
N ASN A 63 0.20 10.11 -0.16
CA ASN A 63 -1.20 10.51 -0.01
C ASN A 63 -2.12 9.41 0.56
N THR A 64 -1.56 8.40 1.23
CA THR A 64 -2.34 7.34 1.88
C THR A 64 -2.18 7.37 3.38
N GLN A 65 -3.30 7.21 4.08
CA GLN A 65 -3.34 6.87 5.49
C GLN A 65 -3.52 5.37 5.60
N ARG A 66 -2.63 4.70 6.33
CA ARG A 66 -2.61 3.24 6.47
C ARG A 66 -2.79 2.85 7.91
N PHE A 67 -3.77 1.98 8.15
CA PHE A 67 -4.03 1.38 9.46
C PHE A 67 -3.78 -0.11 9.41
N LEU A 68 -3.03 -0.62 10.38
CA LEU A 68 -2.99 -2.05 10.65
C LEU A 68 -4.06 -2.35 11.70
N LEU A 69 -5.03 -3.16 11.32
CA LEU A 69 -6.19 -3.52 12.14
C LEU A 69 -6.12 -4.99 12.55
N GLU A 70 -6.53 -5.28 13.77
CA GLU A 70 -6.99 -6.61 14.16
C GLU A 70 -8.49 -6.73 13.83
N THR A 71 -8.91 -7.88 13.30
CA THR A 71 -10.33 -8.13 13.05
C THR A 71 -11.12 -8.30 14.34
N GLY A 72 -12.35 -7.81 14.35
CA GLY A 72 -13.25 -7.89 15.50
C GLY A 72 -14.26 -6.75 15.49
N ASP A 73 -15.05 -6.69 16.56
CA ASP A 73 -16.03 -5.63 16.83
C ASP A 73 -15.81 -5.12 18.26
N VAL A 74 -15.77 -3.80 18.43
CA VAL A 74 -15.55 -3.14 19.71
C VAL A 74 -16.46 -1.92 19.86
N SER A 75 -16.99 -1.74 21.06
CA SER A 75 -17.68 -0.50 21.41
C SER A 75 -16.68 0.64 21.65
N LEU A 76 -16.90 1.79 21.00
CA LEU A 76 -16.09 2.99 21.22
C LEU A 76 -16.77 3.92 22.22
N GLN A 77 -16.06 4.26 23.29
CA GLN A 77 -16.46 5.30 24.23
C GLN A 77 -15.98 6.65 23.69
N LEU A 78 -16.76 7.26 22.80
CA LEU A 78 -16.36 8.51 22.15
C LEU A 78 -16.40 9.68 23.13
N GLU A 79 -15.38 10.53 23.06
CA GLU A 79 -15.25 11.73 23.85
C GLU A 79 -14.80 12.89 22.96
N GLY A 80 -15.55 14.00 22.98
CA GLY A 80 -15.23 15.20 22.20
C GLY A 80 -13.80 15.67 22.48
N SER A 81 -13.09 16.12 21.45
CA SER A 81 -11.69 16.59 21.50
C SER A 81 -10.63 15.53 21.85
N TYR A 82 -10.95 14.48 22.61
CA TYR A 82 -9.98 13.46 23.04
C TYR A 82 -10.04 12.21 22.15
N PHE A 83 -11.20 11.58 22.03
CA PHE A 83 -11.44 10.44 21.16
C PHE A 83 -12.79 10.59 20.42
N PRO A 84 -12.89 11.56 19.50
CA PRO A 84 -14.15 11.93 18.87
C PRO A 84 -14.55 11.00 17.72
N ALA A 85 -13.68 10.15 17.21
CA ALA A 85 -14.00 9.18 16.16
C ALA A 85 -12.94 8.08 16.06
N GLY A 86 -13.34 6.91 15.55
CA GLY A 86 -12.47 5.75 15.40
C GLY A 86 -13.06 4.63 14.55
N ILE A 87 -12.34 3.51 14.52
CA ILE A 87 -12.70 2.26 13.82
C ILE A 87 -13.23 1.29 14.88
N CYS A 88 -14.49 0.89 14.76
CA CYS A 88 -15.16 0.01 15.72
C CYS A 88 -15.30 -1.43 15.23
N GLY A 89 -15.11 -1.70 13.94
CA GLY A 89 -15.24 -3.05 13.40
C GLY A 89 -14.35 -3.29 12.19
N ALA A 90 -13.85 -4.51 12.07
CA ALA A 90 -13.18 -5.02 10.88
C ALA A 90 -13.49 -6.53 10.73
N GLU A 91 -14.06 -6.91 9.59
CA GLU A 91 -14.43 -8.31 9.30
C GLU A 91 -13.90 -8.71 7.93
N VAL A 92 -13.40 -9.95 7.82
CA VAL A 92 -12.86 -10.51 6.58
C VAL A 92 -13.68 -11.73 6.19
N THR A 93 -14.15 -11.73 4.95
CA THR A 93 -14.79 -12.89 4.31
C THR A 93 -13.88 -13.44 3.22
N GLU A 94 -14.37 -14.39 2.41
CA GLU A 94 -13.61 -14.92 1.28
C GLU A 94 -13.28 -13.84 0.24
N SER A 95 -14.24 -12.96 -0.09
CA SER A 95 -14.12 -12.00 -1.20
C SER A 95 -14.16 -10.53 -0.77
N GLU A 96 -14.54 -10.24 0.47
CA GLU A 96 -14.76 -8.87 0.94
C GLU A 96 -14.19 -8.61 2.32
N ILE A 97 -13.88 -7.34 2.58
CA ILE A 97 -13.50 -6.81 3.89
C ILE A 97 -14.49 -5.72 4.26
N SER A 98 -15.10 -5.83 5.44
CA SER A 98 -16.00 -4.82 5.99
C SER A 98 -15.26 -4.00 7.04
N VAL A 99 -15.43 -2.68 7.02
CA VAL A 99 -14.87 -1.77 8.04
C VAL A 99 -15.96 -0.87 8.57
N SER A 100 -16.06 -0.82 9.90
CA SER A 100 -17.06 -0.04 10.63
C SER A 100 -16.39 1.11 11.36
N TYR A 101 -17.00 2.29 11.25
CA TYR A 101 -16.53 3.53 11.83
C TYR A 101 -17.61 4.15 12.71
N LEU A 102 -17.18 4.89 13.73
CA LEU A 102 -18.07 5.67 14.57
C LEU A 102 -17.43 7.01 14.91
N GLY A 103 -18.22 8.08 14.92
CA GLY A 103 -17.72 9.40 15.28
C GLY A 103 -18.79 10.32 15.86
N LEU A 104 -18.33 11.35 16.58
CA LEU A 104 -19.14 12.36 17.25
C LEU A 104 -18.97 13.71 16.52
N GLY A 105 -20.08 14.40 16.28
CA GLY A 105 -20.09 15.73 15.66
C GLY A 105 -19.42 15.73 14.28
N GLY A 106 -18.42 16.59 14.08
CA GLY A 106 -17.65 16.64 12.83
C GLY A 106 -16.91 15.33 12.53
N GLY A 107 -16.45 14.61 13.57
CA GLY A 107 -15.85 13.29 13.41
C GLY A 107 -16.85 12.26 12.88
N GLY A 108 -18.14 12.41 13.24
CA GLY A 108 -19.23 11.59 12.73
C GLY A 108 -19.48 11.78 11.23
N VAL A 109 -19.28 12.99 10.70
CA VAL A 109 -19.38 13.23 9.24
C VAL A 109 -18.29 12.47 8.50
N GLY A 110 -17.06 12.51 9.02
CA GLY A 110 -15.93 11.75 8.48
C GLY A 110 -16.09 10.22 8.61
N ALA A 111 -16.67 9.76 9.73
CA ALA A 111 -16.92 8.34 10.00
C ALA A 111 -18.13 7.78 9.23
N SER A 112 -18.99 8.64 8.67
CA SER A 112 -20.17 8.22 7.91
C SER A 112 -19.99 8.53 6.43
N ILE A 113 -20.64 9.58 5.94
CA ILE A 113 -20.81 9.82 4.51
C ILE A 113 -19.48 9.96 3.77
N CYS A 114 -18.45 10.56 4.39
CA CYS A 114 -17.20 10.84 3.68
C CYS A 114 -16.44 9.58 3.25
N ARG A 115 -16.54 8.50 4.03
CA ARG A 115 -15.95 7.20 3.70
C ARG A 115 -16.93 6.32 2.94
N ALA A 116 -18.22 6.39 3.30
CA ALA A 116 -19.27 5.63 2.65
C ALA A 116 -19.36 5.86 1.14
N THR A 117 -19.06 7.08 0.67
CA THR A 117 -19.08 7.46 -0.74
C THR A 117 -17.70 7.43 -1.41
N ALA A 118 -16.69 6.83 -0.77
CA ALA A 118 -15.34 6.76 -1.32
C ALA A 118 -15.25 5.81 -2.52
N GLY A 119 -14.29 6.06 -3.41
CA GLY A 119 -13.92 5.07 -4.44
C GLY A 119 -13.49 3.74 -3.81
N GLY A 120 -13.76 2.63 -4.48
CA GLY A 120 -13.45 1.28 -3.98
C GLY A 120 -14.52 0.67 -3.05
N VAL A 121 -15.45 1.48 -2.51
CA VAL A 121 -16.59 0.97 -1.73
C VAL A 121 -17.61 0.28 -2.63
N LEU A 122 -17.89 -1.00 -2.36
CA LEU A 122 -18.88 -1.80 -3.09
C LEU A 122 -20.30 -1.44 -2.67
N ARG A 123 -20.51 -1.33 -1.34
CA ARG A 123 -21.76 -0.94 -0.70
C ARG A 123 -21.48 -0.43 0.71
N HIS A 124 -22.41 0.29 1.30
CA HIS A 124 -22.31 0.79 2.66
C HIS A 124 -23.66 0.87 3.36
N THR A 125 -23.61 0.94 4.69
CA THR A 125 -24.68 1.46 5.54
C THR A 125 -24.13 2.69 6.28
N SER A 126 -24.92 3.76 6.40
CA SER A 126 -24.46 5.00 7.05
C SER A 126 -25.60 5.71 7.78
N ASP A 127 -25.28 6.25 8.96
CA ASP A 127 -26.20 7.08 9.72
C ASP A 127 -26.32 8.50 9.14
N VAL A 128 -27.41 9.19 9.49
CA VAL A 128 -27.53 10.64 9.24
C VAL A 128 -26.58 11.39 10.18
N CYS A 129 -25.61 12.12 9.62
CA CYS A 129 -24.56 12.79 10.37
C CYS A 129 -24.77 14.31 10.56
N GLY A 130 -23.93 14.92 11.41
CA GLY A 130 -23.88 16.37 11.63
C GLY A 130 -24.53 16.83 12.94
N GLY A 131 -24.37 18.12 13.26
CA GLY A 131 -25.05 18.76 14.40
C GLY A 131 -24.73 18.16 15.78
N GLY A 132 -23.49 17.67 16.00
CA GLY A 132 -23.04 17.12 17.29
C GLY A 132 -23.42 15.66 17.56
N LYS A 133 -24.18 15.01 16.67
CA LYS A 133 -24.65 13.62 16.85
C LYS A 133 -23.52 12.60 16.72
N VAL A 134 -23.73 11.44 17.31
CA VAL A 134 -22.97 10.23 16.97
C VAL A 134 -23.49 9.71 15.62
N ALA A 135 -22.58 9.41 14.70
CA ALA A 135 -22.89 8.83 13.40
C ALA A 135 -21.73 7.95 12.95
N GLY A 136 -22.06 6.83 12.31
CA GLY A 136 -21.10 5.89 11.78
C GLY A 136 -21.45 5.42 10.37
N SER A 137 -20.61 4.53 9.87
CA SER A 137 -20.90 3.74 8.68
C SER A 137 -20.21 2.40 8.77
N THR A 138 -20.75 1.42 8.04
CA THR A 138 -20.02 0.21 7.65
C THR A 138 -19.86 0.25 6.14
N ILE A 139 -18.62 0.13 5.67
CA ILE A 139 -18.31 0.02 4.24
C ILE A 139 -17.83 -1.39 3.92
N HIS A 140 -18.13 -1.87 2.72
CA HIS A 140 -17.68 -3.16 2.22
C HIS A 140 -16.76 -2.95 1.02
N LEU A 141 -15.58 -3.56 1.06
CA LEU A 141 -14.50 -3.41 0.09
C LEU A 141 -14.16 -4.78 -0.50
N PRO A 142 -13.63 -4.87 -1.74
CA PRO A 142 -13.02 -6.09 -2.21
C PRO A 142 -11.89 -6.52 -1.27
N ARG A 143 -11.74 -7.83 -1.04
CA ARG A 143 -10.57 -8.39 -0.37
C ARG A 143 -9.39 -8.40 -1.34
N TYR A 144 -8.53 -7.40 -1.25
CA TYR A 144 -7.30 -7.37 -2.05
C TYR A 144 -6.20 -8.24 -1.42
N THR A 145 -5.36 -8.81 -2.27
CA THR A 145 -4.08 -9.44 -1.92
C THR A 145 -2.96 -8.45 -2.18
N ARG A 146 -1.96 -8.40 -1.28
CA ARG A 146 -0.76 -7.60 -1.49
C ARG A 146 0.18 -8.34 -2.43
N VAL A 147 0.68 -7.61 -3.42
CA VAL A 147 1.75 -8.05 -4.30
C VAL A 147 2.86 -7.01 -4.26
N ILE A 148 4.09 -7.45 -4.00
CA ILE A 148 5.28 -6.59 -4.04
C ILE A 148 6.20 -7.14 -5.13
N ILE A 149 6.41 -6.36 -6.18
CA ILE A 149 7.24 -6.73 -7.31
C ILE A 149 8.63 -6.12 -7.13
N GLY A 150 9.64 -6.97 -6.98
CA GLY A 150 11.05 -6.62 -6.96
C GLY A 150 11.62 -6.51 -8.38
N LEU A 151 12.35 -5.44 -8.68
CA LEU A 151 13.00 -5.22 -9.98
C LEU A 151 14.40 -4.62 -9.80
N ASP A 152 15.37 -5.10 -10.56
CA ASP A 152 16.74 -4.58 -10.56
C ASP A 152 17.44 -4.84 -11.90
N ASP A 153 18.52 -4.10 -12.14
CA ASP A 153 19.46 -4.25 -13.27
C ASP A 153 18.77 -4.18 -14.64
N THR A 154 17.98 -3.14 -14.88
CA THR A 154 17.23 -2.95 -16.16
C THR A 154 17.84 -1.92 -17.09
N ASP A 155 18.75 -1.09 -16.59
CA ASP A 155 19.41 -0.01 -17.32
C ASP A 155 20.88 -0.34 -17.64
N THR A 156 21.47 0.43 -18.55
CA THR A 156 22.89 0.30 -18.92
C THR A 156 23.67 1.52 -18.44
N PRO A 157 25.02 1.52 -18.51
CA PRO A 157 25.80 2.71 -18.20
C PRO A 157 25.49 3.92 -19.11
N GLU A 158 24.97 3.68 -20.31
CA GLU A 158 24.69 4.67 -21.34
C GLU A 158 23.24 5.16 -21.36
N GLU A 159 22.27 4.30 -21.02
CA GLU A 159 20.84 4.59 -21.20
C GLU A 159 19.96 3.96 -20.09
N GLY A 160 18.87 4.67 -19.76
CA GLY A 160 17.82 4.16 -18.89
C GLY A 160 17.99 4.56 -17.42
N ALA A 161 16.98 4.20 -16.64
CA ALA A 161 17.00 4.28 -15.18
C ALA A 161 15.96 3.31 -14.63
N THR A 162 16.40 2.32 -13.84
CA THR A 162 15.50 1.25 -13.35
C THR A 162 14.30 1.81 -12.57
N TRP A 163 14.48 2.89 -11.79
CA TRP A 163 13.38 3.46 -10.99
C TRP A 163 12.26 4.10 -11.84
N THR A 164 12.60 4.81 -12.92
CA THR A 164 11.58 5.45 -13.78
C THR A 164 10.83 4.40 -14.60
N LEU A 165 11.55 3.38 -15.09
CA LEU A 165 10.95 2.24 -15.78
C LEU A 165 9.93 1.54 -14.88
N ALA A 166 10.33 1.19 -13.66
CA ALA A 166 9.46 0.56 -12.67
C ALA A 166 8.21 1.41 -12.36
N HIS A 167 8.37 2.73 -12.17
CA HIS A 167 7.24 3.62 -11.92
C HIS A 167 6.27 3.70 -13.10
N ASN A 168 6.79 3.83 -14.32
CA ASN A 168 5.97 3.95 -15.52
C ASN A 168 5.22 2.64 -15.83
N ILE A 169 5.88 1.49 -15.69
CA ILE A 169 5.24 0.18 -15.82
C ILE A 169 4.15 0.02 -14.75
N SER A 170 4.45 0.35 -13.49
CA SER A 170 3.49 0.23 -12.39
C SER A 170 2.21 1.02 -12.65
N LYS A 171 2.34 2.24 -13.19
CA LYS A 171 1.19 3.04 -13.62
C LYS A 171 0.44 2.43 -14.81
N ALA A 172 1.16 1.87 -15.78
CA ALA A 172 0.56 1.32 -16.99
C ALA A 172 -0.24 0.03 -16.73
N VAL A 173 0.12 -0.76 -15.72
CA VAL A 173 -0.58 -2.00 -15.35
C VAL A 173 -1.72 -1.79 -14.34
N GLU A 174 -1.86 -0.58 -13.80
CA GLU A 174 -2.93 -0.26 -12.86
C GLU A 174 -4.32 -0.43 -13.52
N THR A 175 -5.25 -1.03 -12.78
CA THR A 175 -6.66 -1.22 -13.16
C THR A 175 -7.55 -1.05 -11.93
N SER A 176 -8.86 -1.24 -12.05
CA SER A 176 -9.75 -1.31 -10.88
C SER A 176 -9.46 -2.54 -9.98
N SER A 177 -8.99 -3.64 -10.58
CA SER A 177 -8.68 -4.90 -9.87
C SER A 177 -7.24 -4.98 -9.38
N SER A 178 -6.36 -4.06 -9.81
CA SER A 178 -4.95 -4.00 -9.40
C SER A 178 -4.52 -2.55 -9.22
N ARG A 179 -4.37 -2.09 -7.98
CA ARG A 179 -4.08 -0.70 -7.61
C ARG A 179 -2.60 -0.54 -7.26
N TYR A 180 -1.92 0.41 -7.89
CA TYR A 180 -0.54 0.74 -7.54
C TYR A 180 -0.51 1.62 -6.29
N LEU A 181 0.16 1.15 -5.24
CA LEU A 181 0.13 1.79 -3.92
C LEU A 181 1.36 2.64 -3.67
N SER A 182 2.54 2.07 -3.89
CA SER A 182 3.80 2.72 -3.59
C SER A 182 4.97 2.08 -4.32
N HIS A 183 6.08 2.79 -4.39
CA HIS A 183 7.36 2.27 -4.88
C HIS A 183 8.43 2.69 -3.89
N THR A 184 9.37 1.79 -3.62
CA THR A 184 10.52 2.01 -2.76
C THR A 184 11.81 1.73 -3.54
N ILE A 185 12.74 2.68 -3.46
CA ILE A 185 14.11 2.52 -3.94
C ILE A 185 14.96 2.03 -2.76
N THR A 186 15.65 0.91 -2.93
CA THR A 186 16.51 0.30 -1.92
C THR A 186 17.96 0.43 -2.34
N GLN A 187 18.74 1.14 -1.53
CA GLN A 187 20.18 1.22 -1.65
C GLN A 187 20.80 -0.11 -1.21
N LEU A 188 21.62 -0.71 -2.08
CA LEU A 188 22.33 -1.96 -1.82
C LEU A 188 23.82 -1.72 -1.59
N TYR A 189 24.50 -2.77 -1.10
CA TYR A 189 25.95 -2.77 -0.95
C TYR A 189 26.64 -2.54 -2.30
N PRO A 190 27.61 -1.61 -2.42
CA PRO A 190 28.23 -1.28 -3.68
C PRO A 190 29.18 -2.41 -4.16
N VAL A 191 28.72 -3.19 -5.13
CA VAL A 191 29.50 -4.26 -5.79
C VAL A 191 30.23 -3.76 -7.06
N PRO A 192 31.26 -4.46 -7.58
CA PRO A 192 32.04 -3.99 -8.74
C PRO A 192 31.25 -3.87 -10.05
N TYR A 193 30.24 -4.72 -10.25
CA TYR A 193 29.42 -4.80 -11.46
C TYR A 193 28.11 -4.00 -11.39
N ARG A 194 27.99 -3.09 -10.42
CA ARG A 194 26.82 -2.24 -10.23
C ARG A 194 26.62 -1.26 -11.40
N THR A 195 25.37 -0.84 -11.61
CA THR A 195 25.10 0.48 -12.20
C THR A 195 25.56 1.58 -11.23
N LYS A 196 25.67 2.85 -11.67
CA LYS A 196 26.31 3.92 -10.88
C LYS A 196 25.87 3.98 -9.41
N ASN A 197 24.59 3.73 -9.13
CA ASN A 197 24.01 3.88 -7.79
C ASN A 197 23.70 2.58 -7.05
N CYS A 198 23.78 1.40 -7.67
CA CYS A 198 23.50 0.10 -7.01
C CYS A 198 22.17 0.08 -6.22
N VAL A 199 21.05 0.34 -6.90
CA VAL A 199 19.72 0.39 -6.28
C VAL A 199 18.77 -0.61 -6.92
N ALA A 200 18.00 -1.30 -6.09
CA ALA A 200 16.90 -2.17 -6.50
C ALA A 200 15.55 -1.59 -6.06
N LEU A 201 14.47 -2.07 -6.65
CA LEU A 201 13.15 -1.45 -6.54
C LEU A 201 12.13 -2.45 -6.01
N ALA A 202 11.22 -1.98 -5.16
CA ALA A 202 10.02 -2.71 -4.74
C ALA A 202 8.77 -1.90 -5.09
N CYS A 203 7.91 -2.45 -5.96
CA CYS A 203 6.64 -1.85 -6.37
C CYS A 203 5.48 -2.58 -5.68
N GLU A 204 4.71 -1.87 -4.86
CA GLU A 204 3.63 -2.42 -4.05
C GLU A 204 2.27 -2.21 -4.72
N PHE A 205 1.47 -3.28 -4.75
CA PHE A 205 0.11 -3.28 -5.28
C PHE A 205 -0.89 -3.93 -4.32
N ALA A 206 -2.14 -3.48 -4.41
CA ALA A 206 -3.31 -4.20 -3.94
C ALA A 206 -4.04 -4.79 -5.15
N THR A 207 -4.18 -6.11 -5.23
CA THR A 207 -4.81 -6.76 -6.39
C THR A 207 -5.72 -7.92 -6.02
N THR A 208 -6.83 -8.08 -6.72
CA THR A 208 -7.67 -9.30 -6.70
C THR A 208 -7.23 -10.30 -7.77
N GLU A 209 -6.29 -9.93 -8.63
CA GLU A 209 -5.75 -10.76 -9.72
C GLU A 209 -4.21 -10.77 -9.70
N PRO A 210 -3.55 -11.43 -8.73
CA PRO A 210 -2.09 -11.42 -8.58
C PRO A 210 -1.34 -11.85 -9.85
N GLU A 211 -1.65 -13.02 -10.39
CA GLU A 211 -0.95 -13.57 -11.56
C GLU A 211 -1.07 -12.66 -12.79
N LYS A 212 -2.28 -12.18 -13.10
CA LYS A 212 -2.51 -11.29 -14.25
C LYS A 212 -1.79 -9.94 -14.09
N LEU A 213 -1.64 -9.45 -12.86
CA LEU A 213 -0.84 -8.25 -12.59
C LEU A 213 0.64 -8.53 -12.90
N ILE A 214 1.18 -9.62 -12.36
CA ILE A 214 2.60 -9.98 -12.51
C ILE A 214 2.92 -10.26 -14.00
N ASP A 215 2.07 -10.99 -14.72
CA ASP A 215 2.22 -11.27 -16.15
C ASP A 215 2.30 -9.98 -16.99
N ARG A 216 1.40 -9.02 -16.74
CA ARG A 216 1.39 -7.73 -17.45
C ARG A 216 2.62 -6.89 -17.12
N PHE A 217 3.05 -6.90 -15.86
CA PHE A 217 4.25 -6.19 -15.42
C PHE A 217 5.49 -6.78 -16.10
N GLU A 218 5.64 -8.10 -16.06
CA GLU A 218 6.72 -8.84 -16.71
C GLU A 218 6.78 -8.55 -18.21
N ALA A 219 5.64 -8.61 -18.91
CA ALA A 219 5.59 -8.34 -20.35
C ALA A 219 6.14 -6.96 -20.72
N LEU A 220 5.84 -5.93 -19.91
CA LEU A 220 6.39 -4.59 -20.12
C LEU A 220 7.88 -4.50 -19.73
N VAL A 221 8.31 -5.18 -18.67
CA VAL A 221 9.74 -5.25 -18.31
C VAL A 221 10.53 -5.88 -19.45
N ARG A 222 10.11 -7.04 -19.97
CA ARG A 222 10.78 -7.72 -21.09
C ARG A 222 10.83 -6.86 -22.36
N ARG A 223 9.83 -6.01 -22.57
CA ARG A 223 9.76 -5.12 -23.73
C ARG A 223 10.73 -3.93 -23.64
N TYR A 224 10.96 -3.42 -22.44
CA TYR A 224 11.61 -2.12 -22.23
C TYR A 224 12.92 -2.17 -21.46
N THR A 225 13.26 -3.31 -20.84
CA THR A 225 14.57 -3.47 -20.21
C THR A 225 15.68 -3.37 -21.27
N LEU A 226 16.79 -2.77 -20.88
CA LEU A 226 17.98 -2.60 -21.71
C LEU A 226 19.11 -3.54 -21.29
N SER A 227 18.88 -4.40 -20.29
CA SER A 227 19.90 -5.26 -19.68
C SER A 227 19.48 -6.74 -19.70
N ASP A 228 20.38 -7.60 -20.17
CA ASP A 228 20.24 -9.06 -20.12
C ASP A 228 20.36 -9.60 -18.67
N GLU A 229 20.81 -8.77 -17.73
CA GLU A 229 21.00 -9.12 -16.32
C GLU A 229 19.79 -8.79 -15.45
N THR A 230 18.68 -8.37 -16.07
CA THR A 230 17.43 -8.00 -15.39
C THR A 230 16.98 -9.06 -14.39
N GLY A 231 16.67 -8.63 -13.16
CA GLY A 231 16.01 -9.45 -12.15
C GLY A 231 14.57 -9.02 -11.94
N LEU A 232 13.64 -9.97 -11.95
CA LEU A 232 12.23 -9.73 -11.64
C LEU A 232 11.67 -10.89 -10.80
N CYS A 233 11.13 -10.56 -9.63
CA CYS A 233 10.33 -11.49 -8.83
C CYS A 233 9.21 -10.77 -8.09
N ALA A 234 8.21 -11.52 -7.66
CA ALA A 234 7.11 -11.01 -6.86
C ALA A 234 6.96 -11.77 -5.55
N TYR A 235 6.62 -11.06 -4.49
CA TYR A 235 6.08 -11.63 -3.27
C TYR A 235 4.56 -11.43 -3.26
N ILE A 236 3.83 -12.52 -3.06
CA ILE A 236 2.36 -12.53 -2.95
C ILE A 236 2.02 -12.93 -1.53
N GLY A 237 1.43 -12.00 -0.76
CA GLY A 237 1.08 -12.25 0.64
C GLY A 237 1.14 -11.00 1.50
N PHE A 238 0.79 -11.14 2.77
CA PHE A 238 0.68 -9.99 3.66
C PHE A 238 2.03 -9.50 4.22
N ASP A 239 2.90 -10.39 4.68
CA ASP A 239 4.15 -10.01 5.37
C ASP A 239 5.41 -10.65 4.75
N PRO A 240 6.24 -9.88 4.02
CA PRO A 240 7.48 -10.38 3.43
C PRO A 240 8.64 -10.53 4.44
N SER A 241 8.40 -10.42 5.76
CA SER A 241 9.45 -10.46 6.80
C SER A 241 10.37 -11.68 6.73
N ALA A 242 9.89 -12.82 6.20
CA ALA A 242 10.71 -14.01 5.96
C ALA A 242 11.92 -13.76 5.02
N ILE A 243 11.87 -12.73 4.17
CA ILE A 243 12.92 -12.35 3.22
C ILE A 243 13.92 -11.38 3.87
N MET A 244 13.56 -10.72 4.98
CA MET A 244 14.37 -9.68 5.62
C MET A 244 15.80 -10.11 5.99
N PRO A 245 16.07 -11.33 6.51
CA PRO A 245 17.43 -11.78 6.80
C PRO A 245 18.34 -11.80 5.56
N TYR A 246 17.80 -12.26 4.43
CA TYR A 246 18.50 -12.23 3.14
C TYR A 246 18.74 -10.79 2.68
N ALA A 247 17.71 -9.95 2.71
CA ALA A 247 17.80 -8.55 2.30
C ALA A 247 18.88 -7.78 3.08
N ARG A 248 18.97 -8.01 4.40
CA ARG A 248 20.04 -7.45 5.24
C ARG A 248 21.44 -7.95 4.85
N LYS A 249 21.56 -9.22 4.47
CA LYS A 249 22.82 -9.78 3.97
C LYS A 249 23.28 -9.07 2.68
N VAL A 250 22.36 -8.84 1.75
CA VAL A 250 22.63 -8.11 0.48
C VAL A 250 23.03 -6.65 0.74
N LYS A 251 22.45 -5.99 1.75
CA LYS A 251 22.88 -4.63 2.15
C LYS A 251 24.22 -4.61 2.88
N ALA A 252 24.57 -5.67 3.61
CA ALA A 252 25.80 -5.75 4.38
C ALA A 252 27.05 -6.13 3.56
N GLY A 253 26.89 -6.73 2.38
CA GLY A 253 28.01 -7.17 1.58
C GLY A 253 27.62 -7.87 0.28
N GLU A 254 28.63 -8.28 -0.48
CA GLU A 254 28.44 -9.08 -1.68
C GLU A 254 27.88 -10.47 -1.34
N VAL A 255 26.90 -10.91 -2.11
CA VAL A 255 26.25 -12.22 -1.97
C VAL A 255 26.28 -12.98 -3.28
N THR A 256 26.02 -14.29 -3.21
CA THR A 256 26.00 -15.20 -4.35
C THR A 256 24.56 -15.58 -4.74
N LEU A 257 24.38 -16.20 -5.91
CA LEU A 257 23.09 -16.80 -6.28
C LEU A 257 22.69 -17.95 -5.35
N ASP A 258 23.65 -18.64 -4.72
CA ASP A 258 23.34 -19.66 -3.71
C ASP A 258 22.66 -19.05 -2.48
N ASP A 259 22.96 -17.80 -2.14
CA ASP A 259 22.27 -17.08 -1.07
C ASP A 259 20.80 -16.81 -1.43
N PHE A 260 20.53 -16.51 -2.70
CA PHE A 260 19.17 -16.30 -3.20
C PHE A 260 18.32 -17.57 -3.11
N ALA A 261 18.92 -18.76 -3.26
CA ALA A 261 18.20 -20.03 -3.13
C ALA A 261 17.47 -20.18 -1.78
N SER A 262 17.98 -19.53 -0.71
CA SER A 262 17.35 -19.54 0.62
C SER A 262 15.99 -18.84 0.68
N VAL A 263 15.74 -17.87 -0.20
CA VAL A 263 14.49 -17.08 -0.24
C VAL A 263 13.61 -17.40 -1.44
N ARG A 264 14.12 -18.12 -2.44
CA ARG A 264 13.40 -18.46 -3.68
C ARG A 264 11.99 -19.01 -3.45
N ARG A 265 11.81 -19.87 -2.44
CA ARG A 265 10.50 -20.48 -2.11
C ARG A 265 9.41 -19.48 -1.70
N HIS A 266 9.79 -18.25 -1.34
CA HIS A 266 8.88 -17.18 -0.95
C HIS A 266 8.50 -16.27 -2.12
N LEU A 267 9.02 -16.54 -3.31
CA LEU A 267 8.99 -15.63 -4.45
C LEU A 267 8.49 -16.33 -5.70
N ASP A 268 7.67 -15.61 -6.45
CA ASP A 268 7.38 -15.90 -7.84
C ASP A 268 8.46 -15.27 -8.72
N VAL A 269 9.40 -16.08 -9.21
CA VAL A 269 10.57 -15.64 -9.98
C VAL A 269 10.24 -15.66 -11.46
N ARG A 270 10.35 -14.51 -12.12
CA ARG A 270 9.94 -14.31 -13.52
C ARG A 270 11.10 -14.08 -14.48
N ILE A 271 12.10 -13.30 -14.06
CA ILE A 271 13.33 -13.05 -14.83
C ILE A 271 14.52 -13.25 -13.89
N GLU A 272 15.41 -14.16 -14.25
CA GLU A 272 16.50 -14.64 -13.40
C GLU A 272 17.88 -14.27 -13.97
N GLY A 273 18.06 -12.98 -14.28
CA GLY A 273 19.39 -12.39 -14.44
C GLY A 273 20.03 -12.07 -13.07
N ARG A 274 21.26 -11.56 -13.07
CA ARG A 274 21.97 -11.20 -11.83
C ARG A 274 21.21 -10.24 -10.93
N GLY A 275 20.41 -9.33 -11.49
CA GLY A 275 19.55 -8.41 -10.75
C GLY A 275 18.56 -9.10 -9.81
N ILE A 276 18.33 -10.42 -9.93
CA ILE A 276 17.40 -11.14 -9.05
C ILE A 276 17.78 -11.00 -7.57
N ILE A 277 19.07 -10.85 -7.28
CA ILE A 277 19.60 -10.62 -5.92
C ILE A 277 19.04 -9.32 -5.34
N GLY A 278 19.19 -8.22 -6.07
CA GLY A 278 18.71 -6.92 -5.61
C GLY A 278 17.19 -6.83 -5.63
N ALA A 279 16.55 -7.35 -6.68
CA ALA A 279 15.09 -7.42 -6.80
C ALA A 279 14.46 -8.10 -5.58
N ALA A 280 14.97 -9.27 -5.18
CA ALA A 280 14.49 -9.99 -4.01
C ALA A 280 14.82 -9.27 -2.69
N ALA A 281 15.99 -8.65 -2.59
CA ALA A 281 16.40 -7.90 -1.40
C ALA A 281 15.57 -6.63 -1.18
N ALA A 282 15.04 -6.00 -2.22
CA ALA A 282 14.24 -4.77 -2.10
C ALA A 282 12.84 -5.03 -1.49
N ILE A 283 12.23 -6.18 -1.78
CA ILE A 283 10.85 -6.53 -1.41
C ILE A 283 10.51 -6.24 0.07
N PRO A 284 11.26 -6.75 1.08
CA PRO A 284 10.88 -6.57 2.47
C PRO A 284 11.05 -5.13 2.99
N PHE A 285 11.67 -4.24 2.22
CA PHE A 285 11.80 -2.81 2.56
C PHE A 285 10.65 -1.94 2.03
N TYR A 286 9.63 -2.51 1.38
CA TYR A 286 8.48 -1.75 0.87
C TYR A 286 7.92 -0.80 1.94
N THR A 287 7.73 0.47 1.59
CA THR A 287 7.29 1.57 2.47
C THR A 287 8.18 1.89 3.68
N ASN A 288 9.28 1.17 3.91
CA ASN A 288 10.30 1.51 4.90
C ASN A 288 11.42 2.34 4.24
N TYR A 289 11.06 3.54 3.78
CA TYR A 289 11.96 4.40 3.00
C TYR A 289 13.25 4.76 3.72
N ALA A 290 13.18 4.98 5.04
CA ALA A 290 14.34 5.34 5.84
C ALA A 290 15.37 4.21 5.83
N GLU A 291 14.96 2.98 6.16
CA GLU A 291 15.85 1.81 6.14
C GLU A 291 16.31 1.45 4.73
N ALA A 292 15.41 1.57 3.74
CA ALA A 292 15.71 1.24 2.35
C ALA A 292 16.89 2.06 1.81
N LEU A 293 17.01 3.33 2.21
CA LEU A 293 18.03 4.26 1.73
C LEU A 293 19.36 4.21 2.49
N LEU A 294 19.44 3.53 3.65
CA LEU A 294 20.71 3.33 4.36
C LEU A 294 21.66 2.45 3.54
N ILE A 295 22.97 2.65 3.67
CA ILE A 295 23.99 1.71 3.20
C ILE A 295 24.35 0.80 4.36
#